data_AF-A0A383EI04-F1
#
_entry.id   AF-A0A383EI04-F1
#
_cell.length_a   1.000
_cell.length_b   1.000
_cell.length_c   1.000
_cell.angle_alpha   90.00
_cell.angle_beta   90.00
_cell.angle_gamma   90.00
#
_symmetry.space_group_name_H-M   'P 1'
#
loop_
_entity.id
_entity.type
_entity.pdbx_description
1 polymer ?
#
loop_
_entity_poly.entity_id
_entity_poly.type
_entity_poly.pdbx_seq_one_letter_code
_entity_poly.pdbx_strand_id
1 'polypeptide(L)'
;SNAGARELGFDDLGELWRSGYDMPPDEFAAELERLWAEVKPLYEALHCHVRAKLAEEFGTAVVPEDEAIPAHLLGNMWSQTWTNIYDSVGPSGRGPGYDLTRLLDRADLDEVDMVRYGERFFSSLGFERLPTTFWDRSLFVKPADRDVVCHASAWDLDFESDLRIKMCIGINDEDFITIHHELGHNYYQRAYSAQDPLYRDSANDGFHEGIGDTVALSITPEYLVRIGLL
;
A
#
# COMPACT_ATOMS: atom_id res chain seq x y z
N SER A 1 -17.61 11.01 -17.71
CA SER A 1 -16.80 9.80 -17.81
C SER A 1 -17.39 8.75 -18.75
N ASN A 2 -18.60 8.21 -18.53
CA ASN A 2 -19.19 7.20 -19.44
C ASN A 2 -19.36 7.64 -20.91
N ALA A 3 -19.60 8.93 -21.18
CA ALA A 3 -19.67 9.42 -22.57
C ALA A 3 -18.37 9.17 -23.35
N GLY A 4 -17.21 9.41 -22.73
CA GLY A 4 -15.91 9.18 -23.36
C GLY A 4 -15.60 7.71 -23.59
N ALA A 5 -15.96 6.82 -22.66
CA ALA A 5 -15.82 5.38 -22.85
C ALA A 5 -16.63 4.88 -24.06
N ARG A 6 -17.86 5.40 -24.21
CA ARG A 6 -18.73 5.09 -25.36
C ARG A 6 -18.21 5.62 -26.69
N GLU A 7 -17.59 6.79 -26.69
CA GLU A 7 -16.92 7.32 -27.89
C GLU A 7 -15.73 6.44 -28.34
N LEU A 8 -15.08 5.75 -27.38
CA LEU A 8 -14.01 4.79 -27.65
C LEU A 8 -14.52 3.38 -27.99
N GLY A 9 -15.84 3.14 -27.93
CA GLY A 9 -16.46 1.86 -28.30
C GLY A 9 -16.76 0.91 -27.14
N PHE A 10 -16.64 1.35 -25.88
CA PHE A 10 -17.02 0.58 -24.69
C PHE A 10 -18.44 0.93 -24.21
N ASP A 11 -19.14 0.01 -23.55
CA ASP A 11 -20.49 0.21 -23.03
C ASP A 11 -20.53 1.26 -21.90
N ASP A 12 -19.52 1.22 -21.03
CA ASP A 12 -19.31 2.17 -19.94
C ASP A 12 -17.83 2.26 -19.49
N LEU A 13 -17.57 3.13 -18.51
CA LEU A 13 -16.22 3.33 -17.97
C LEU A 13 -15.67 2.09 -17.26
N GLY A 14 -16.53 1.27 -16.64
CA GLY A 14 -16.09 0.08 -15.93
C GLY A 14 -15.59 -0.99 -16.89
N GLU A 15 -16.25 -1.14 -18.05
CA GLU A 15 -15.75 -2.01 -19.11
C GLU A 15 -14.39 -1.54 -19.64
N LEU A 16 -14.24 -0.24 -19.89
CA LEU A 16 -12.95 0.34 -20.30
C LEU A 16 -11.86 0.05 -19.26
N TRP A 17 -12.11 0.17 -17.96
CA TRP A 17 -11.13 -0.17 -16.92
C TRP A 17 -10.76 -1.65 -16.92
N ARG A 18 -11.75 -2.55 -17.03
CA ARG A 18 -11.48 -3.99 -17.07
C ARG A 18 -10.72 -4.43 -18.32
N SER A 19 -10.82 -3.67 -19.42
CA SER A 19 -10.07 -3.98 -20.66
C SER A 19 -8.55 -3.83 -20.53
N GLY A 20 -8.05 -3.23 -19.44
CA GLY A 20 -6.61 -3.20 -19.13
C GLY A 20 -6.04 -4.57 -18.72
N TYR A 21 -6.90 -5.53 -18.41
CA TYR A 21 -6.51 -6.92 -18.19
C TYR A 21 -6.66 -7.68 -19.51
N ASP A 22 -5.65 -8.48 -19.88
CA ASP A 22 -5.59 -9.25 -21.14
C ASP A 22 -6.60 -10.41 -21.19
N MET A 23 -7.88 -10.08 -21.00
CA MET A 23 -9.03 -10.97 -20.96
C MET A 23 -10.34 -10.19 -21.19
N PRO A 24 -11.43 -10.85 -21.63
CA PRO A 24 -12.73 -10.20 -21.75
C PRO A 24 -13.24 -9.62 -20.41
N PRO A 25 -13.89 -8.44 -20.39
CA PRO A 25 -14.34 -7.78 -19.16
C PRO A 25 -15.26 -8.62 -18.27
N ASP A 26 -16.12 -9.45 -18.85
CA ASP A 26 -17.02 -10.35 -18.11
C ASP A 26 -16.26 -11.54 -17.49
N GLU A 27 -15.22 -12.03 -18.17
CA GLU A 27 -14.35 -13.09 -17.63
C GLU A 27 -13.53 -12.57 -16.45
N PHE A 28 -13.08 -11.32 -16.50
CA PHE A 28 -12.40 -10.67 -15.37
C PHE A 28 -13.29 -10.64 -14.11
N ALA A 29 -14.57 -10.26 -14.26
CA ALA A 29 -15.51 -10.22 -13.14
C ALA A 29 -15.76 -11.62 -12.55
N ALA A 30 -15.88 -12.64 -13.41
CA ALA A 30 -16.04 -14.02 -12.96
C ALA A 30 -14.80 -14.54 -12.22
N GLU A 31 -13.60 -14.19 -12.69
CA GLU A 31 -12.35 -14.58 -12.06
C GLU A 31 -12.17 -13.90 -10.69
N LEU A 32 -12.54 -12.62 -10.57
CA LEU A 32 -12.53 -11.91 -9.28
C LEU A 32 -13.47 -12.58 -8.26
N GLU A 33 -14.68 -12.96 -8.67
CA GLU A 33 -15.63 -13.67 -7.79
C GLU A 33 -15.09 -15.04 -7.37
N ARG A 34 -14.44 -15.77 -8.28
CA ARG A 34 -13.79 -17.05 -7.96
C ARG A 34 -12.71 -16.87 -6.88
N LEU A 35 -11.82 -15.89 -7.07
CA LEU A 35 -10.75 -15.59 -6.11
C LEU A 35 -11.32 -15.12 -4.76
N TRP A 36 -12.35 -14.27 -4.78
CA TRP A 36 -13.05 -13.87 -3.55
C TRP A 36 -13.64 -15.06 -2.81
N ALA A 37 -14.30 -15.99 -3.50
CA ALA A 37 -14.86 -17.19 -2.89
C ALA A 37 -13.80 -18.08 -2.21
N GLU A 38 -12.57 -18.09 -2.71
CA GLU A 38 -11.44 -18.82 -2.10
C GLU A 38 -10.91 -18.13 -0.83
N VAL A 39 -10.89 -16.80 -0.80
CA VAL A 39 -10.43 -16.01 0.36
C VAL A 39 -11.52 -15.89 1.43
N LYS A 40 -12.79 -15.91 1.03
CA LYS A 40 -13.96 -15.66 1.89
C LYS A 40 -13.97 -16.48 3.19
N PRO A 41 -13.67 -17.79 3.22
CA PRO A 41 -13.66 -18.54 4.49
C PRO A 41 -12.64 -18.00 5.51
N LEU A 42 -11.48 -17.54 5.04
CA LEU A 42 -10.47 -16.91 5.90
C LEU A 42 -10.98 -15.56 6.41
N TYR A 43 -11.55 -14.73 5.53
CA TYR A 43 -12.10 -13.44 5.90
C TYR A 43 -13.24 -13.57 6.92
N GLU A 44 -14.17 -14.51 6.73
CA GLU A 44 -15.28 -14.74 7.66
C GLU A 44 -14.78 -15.21 9.03
N ALA A 45 -13.77 -16.08 9.08
CA ALA A 45 -13.14 -16.49 10.34
C ALA A 45 -12.45 -15.32 11.05
N LEU A 46 -11.68 -14.50 10.31
CA LEU A 46 -11.03 -13.31 10.84
C LEU A 46 -12.06 -12.28 11.33
N HIS A 47 -13.09 -11.99 10.54
CA HIS A 47 -14.17 -11.09 10.88
C HIS A 47 -14.90 -11.54 12.15
N CYS A 48 -15.23 -12.83 12.27
CA CYS A 48 -15.86 -13.41 13.46
C CYS A 48 -14.99 -13.21 14.72
N HIS A 49 -13.69 -13.53 14.62
CA HIS A 49 -12.74 -13.35 15.71
C HIS A 49 -12.61 -11.87 16.13
N VAL A 50 -12.42 -10.98 15.17
CA VAL A 50 -12.28 -9.53 15.41
C VAL A 50 -13.56 -8.97 16.03
N ARG A 51 -14.73 -9.34 15.53
CA ARG A 51 -16.02 -8.92 16.12
C ARG A 51 -16.13 -9.35 17.58
N ALA A 52 -15.80 -10.61 17.89
CA ALA A 52 -15.83 -11.11 19.26
C ALA A 52 -14.88 -10.34 20.18
N LYS A 53 -13.65 -10.04 19.73
CA LYS A 53 -12.68 -9.25 20.50
C LYS A 53 -13.11 -7.80 20.72
N LEU A 54 -13.65 -7.15 19.70
CA LEU A 54 -14.19 -5.80 19.85
C LEU A 54 -15.44 -5.78 20.75
N ALA A 55 -16.26 -6.84 20.74
CA ALA A 55 -17.38 -6.97 21.68
C ALA A 55 -16.93 -7.20 23.13
N GLU A 56 -15.83 -7.94 23.36
CA GLU A 56 -15.19 -8.06 24.67
C GLU A 56 -14.72 -6.68 25.20
N GLU A 57 -14.18 -5.84 24.32
CA GLU A 57 -13.64 -4.51 24.68
C GLU A 57 -14.71 -3.42 24.83
N PHE A 58 -15.61 -3.29 23.86
CA PHE A 58 -16.61 -2.21 23.78
C PHE A 58 -18.00 -2.61 24.27
N GLY A 59 -18.23 -3.90 24.50
CA GLY A 59 -19.52 -4.47 24.90
C GLY A 59 -20.45 -4.79 23.72
N THR A 60 -21.32 -5.78 23.91
CA THR A 60 -22.25 -6.27 22.87
C THR A 60 -23.34 -5.28 22.48
N ALA A 61 -23.57 -4.23 23.27
CA ALA A 61 -24.45 -3.12 22.90
C ALA A 61 -23.85 -2.23 21.80
N VAL A 62 -22.52 -2.19 21.68
CA VAL A 62 -21.79 -1.43 20.66
C VAL A 62 -21.43 -2.32 19.48
N VAL A 63 -21.01 -3.56 19.75
CA VAL A 63 -20.64 -4.55 18.75
C VAL A 63 -21.49 -5.81 18.95
N PRO A 64 -22.68 -5.89 18.33
CA PRO A 64 -23.54 -7.07 18.44
C PRO A 64 -22.86 -8.32 17.88
N GLU A 65 -23.13 -9.48 18.48
CA GLU A 65 -22.45 -10.74 18.13
C GLU A 65 -22.86 -11.31 16.76
N ASP A 66 -24.02 -10.90 16.24
CA ASP A 66 -24.68 -11.41 15.04
C ASP A 66 -24.86 -10.37 13.93
N GLU A 67 -24.36 -9.14 14.12
CA GLU A 67 -24.39 -8.07 13.13
C GLU A 67 -23.00 -7.78 12.51
N ALA A 68 -22.96 -6.83 11.57
CA ALA A 68 -21.71 -6.31 11.01
C ALA A 68 -20.96 -5.45 12.04
N ILE A 69 -19.62 -5.45 11.97
CA ILE A 69 -18.80 -4.59 12.83
C ILE A 69 -19.04 -3.11 12.45
N PRO A 70 -19.26 -2.20 13.41
CA PRO A 70 -19.31 -0.77 13.12
C PRO A 70 -18.00 -0.28 12.47
N ALA A 71 -18.10 0.30 11.26
CA ALA A 71 -16.93 0.62 10.42
C ALA A 71 -15.87 1.51 11.10
N HIS A 72 -16.28 2.40 12.00
CA HIS A 72 -15.38 3.32 12.71
C HIS A 72 -14.51 2.66 13.79
N LEU A 73 -14.70 1.36 14.08
CA LEU A 73 -13.97 0.63 15.12
C LEU A 73 -12.78 -0.20 14.58
N LEU A 74 -12.49 -0.10 13.28
CA LEU A 74 -11.50 -0.95 12.63
C LEU A 74 -10.13 -0.28 12.45
N GLY A 75 -9.87 0.82 13.16
CA GLY A 75 -8.55 1.46 13.23
C GLY A 75 -8.10 2.19 11.95
N ASN A 76 -8.93 2.22 10.91
CA ASN A 76 -8.70 2.94 9.67
C ASN A 76 -10.01 3.61 9.22
N MET A 77 -9.92 4.81 8.66
CA MET A 77 -11.07 5.63 8.26
C MET A 77 -12.05 4.91 7.31
N TRP A 78 -11.54 4.01 6.47
CA TRP A 78 -12.32 3.25 5.50
C TRP A 78 -12.45 1.77 5.84
N SER A 79 -11.95 1.34 7.01
CA SER A 79 -11.94 -0.07 7.43
C SER A 79 -11.25 -1.02 6.46
N GLN A 80 -10.40 -0.50 5.55
CA GLN A 80 -9.72 -1.29 4.51
C GLN A 80 -8.52 -2.09 5.05
N THR A 81 -7.97 -1.67 6.19
CA THR A 81 -6.89 -2.36 6.93
C THR A 81 -7.21 -2.32 8.41
N TRP A 82 -6.90 -3.41 9.14
CA TRP A 82 -7.23 -3.57 10.56
C TRP A 82 -5.97 -3.66 11.45
N THR A 83 -4.82 -3.24 10.93
CA THR A 83 -3.53 -3.33 11.64
C THR A 83 -3.53 -2.53 12.95
N ASN A 84 -4.16 -1.36 12.95
CA ASN A 84 -4.20 -0.44 14.09
C ASN A 84 -5.02 -0.94 15.29
N ILE A 85 -5.74 -2.07 15.17
CA ILE A 85 -6.47 -2.71 16.28
C ILE A 85 -5.80 -4.02 16.74
N TYR A 86 -4.56 -4.29 16.32
CA TYR A 86 -3.85 -5.53 16.66
C TYR A 86 -3.73 -5.74 18.18
N ASP A 87 -3.47 -4.69 18.97
CA ASP A 87 -3.38 -4.80 20.42
C ASP A 87 -4.69 -5.24 21.08
N SER A 88 -5.83 -4.88 20.49
CA SER A 88 -7.17 -5.25 20.95
C SER A 88 -7.56 -6.67 20.56
N VAL A 89 -7.20 -7.10 19.34
CA VAL A 89 -7.74 -8.33 18.74
C VAL A 89 -6.71 -9.45 18.58
N GLY A 90 -5.44 -9.18 18.87
CA GLY A 90 -4.34 -10.12 18.75
C GLY A 90 -4.52 -11.36 19.65
N PRO A 91 -3.88 -12.50 19.30
CA PRO A 91 -3.95 -13.71 20.10
C PRO A 91 -3.28 -13.51 21.47
N SER A 92 -3.94 -13.97 22.53
CA SER A 92 -3.44 -13.89 23.90
C SER A 92 -2.19 -14.76 24.11
N GLY A 93 -1.24 -14.27 24.93
CA GLY A 93 -0.06 -15.04 25.33
C GLY A 93 1.09 -15.08 24.32
N ARG A 94 0.99 -14.39 23.18
CA ARG A 94 2.19 -13.96 22.45
C ARG A 94 2.76 -12.74 23.20
N GLY A 95 4.07 -12.72 23.42
CA GLY A 95 4.73 -11.49 23.88
C GLY A 95 4.39 -10.34 22.92
N PRO A 96 4.47 -9.07 23.37
CA PRO A 96 4.32 -7.98 22.42
C PRO A 96 5.28 -8.28 21.27
N GLY A 97 4.78 -8.18 20.04
CA GLY A 97 5.68 -8.22 18.89
C GLY A 97 6.71 -7.09 18.98
N TYR A 98 7.27 -6.70 17.86
CA TYR A 98 7.93 -5.41 17.81
C TYR A 98 6.88 -4.34 17.48
N ASP A 99 7.07 -3.14 18.05
CA ASP A 99 6.32 -1.94 17.68
C ASP A 99 7.25 -1.12 16.78
N LEU A 100 7.04 -1.21 15.46
CA LEU A 100 7.92 -0.56 14.49
C LEU A 100 7.87 0.96 14.61
N THR A 101 6.70 1.55 14.85
CA THR A 101 6.58 2.99 15.12
C THR A 101 7.49 3.42 16.26
N ARG A 102 7.49 2.69 17.39
CA ARG A 102 8.44 2.97 18.49
C ARG A 102 9.90 2.70 18.16
N LEU A 103 10.21 1.78 17.24
CA LEU A 103 11.59 1.56 16.81
C LEU A 103 12.07 2.73 15.95
N LEU A 104 11.22 3.23 15.04
CA LEU A 104 11.50 4.40 14.20
C LEU A 104 11.70 5.66 15.07
N ASP A 105 10.81 5.89 16.04
CA ASP A 105 10.92 7.01 17.00
C ASP A 105 12.22 6.92 17.81
N ARG A 106 12.59 5.72 18.31
CA ARG A 106 13.82 5.53 19.09
C ARG A 106 15.09 5.69 18.26
N ALA A 107 15.01 5.40 16.97
CA ALA A 107 16.10 5.61 16.03
C ALA A 107 16.26 7.09 15.62
N ASP A 108 15.35 7.98 16.06
CA ASP A 108 15.38 9.43 15.79
C ASP A 108 15.41 9.73 14.28
N LEU A 109 14.59 9.00 13.51
CA LEU A 109 14.52 9.13 12.05
C LEU A 109 13.58 10.26 11.65
N ASP A 110 13.96 10.96 10.58
CA ASP A 110 13.05 11.85 9.85
C ASP A 110 12.39 11.13 8.63
N GLU A 111 11.50 11.84 7.95
CA GLU A 111 10.76 11.31 6.79
C GLU A 111 11.71 10.90 5.65
N VAL A 112 12.79 11.66 5.44
CA VAL A 112 13.77 11.39 4.38
C VAL A 112 14.62 10.18 4.74
N ASP A 113 14.96 9.98 6.01
CA ASP A 113 15.66 8.80 6.49
C ASP A 113 14.84 7.52 6.30
N MET A 114 13.52 7.57 6.52
CA MET A 114 12.61 6.45 6.20
C MET A 114 12.66 6.11 4.71
N VAL A 115 12.64 7.11 3.82
CA VAL A 115 12.77 6.89 2.37
C VAL A 115 14.15 6.31 2.01
N ARG A 116 15.21 6.72 2.71
CA ARG A 116 16.55 6.13 2.53
C ARG A 116 16.61 4.68 2.98
N TYR A 117 15.87 4.26 4.01
CA TYR A 117 15.72 2.84 4.33
C TYR A 117 15.07 2.09 3.16
N GLY A 118 14.01 2.65 2.57
CA GLY A 118 13.39 2.12 1.37
C GLY A 118 14.37 1.99 0.19
N GLU A 119 15.11 3.05 -0.17
CA GLU A 119 16.11 3.00 -1.25
C GLU A 119 17.20 1.94 -0.98
N ARG A 120 17.65 1.82 0.28
CA ARG A 120 18.65 0.82 0.66
C ARG A 120 18.15 -0.61 0.43
N PHE A 121 16.87 -0.88 0.65
CA PHE A 121 16.28 -2.19 0.34
C PHE A 121 16.47 -2.52 -1.14
N PHE A 122 16.02 -1.66 -2.05
CA PHE A 122 16.16 -1.90 -3.50
C PHE A 122 17.62 -1.94 -3.95
N SER A 123 18.46 -1.07 -3.41
CA SER A 123 19.90 -1.10 -3.68
C SER A 123 20.55 -2.42 -3.24
N SER A 124 20.07 -3.03 -2.16
CA SER A 124 20.57 -4.34 -1.70
C SER A 124 20.22 -5.50 -2.63
N LEU A 125 19.16 -5.34 -3.44
CA LEU A 125 18.79 -6.28 -4.49
C LEU A 125 19.55 -6.04 -5.80
N GLY A 126 20.41 -5.02 -5.85
CA GLY A 126 21.23 -4.68 -7.01
C GLY A 126 20.67 -3.59 -7.92
N PHE A 127 19.55 -2.95 -7.55
CA PHE A 127 19.05 -1.79 -8.30
C PHE A 127 19.94 -0.55 -8.07
N GLU A 128 19.98 0.34 -9.05
CA GLU A 128 20.69 1.61 -8.92
C GLU A 128 20.00 2.55 -7.92
N ARG A 129 20.77 3.36 -7.20
CA ARG A 129 20.22 4.38 -6.29
C ARG A 129 19.33 5.38 -7.04
N LEU A 130 18.42 6.02 -6.33
CA LEU A 130 17.58 7.10 -6.86
C LEU A 130 18.44 8.31 -7.24
N PRO A 131 18.13 9.01 -8.35
CA PRO A 131 18.92 10.16 -8.79
C PRO A 131 18.82 11.30 -7.77
N THR A 132 19.81 12.20 -7.74
CA THR A 132 19.77 13.37 -6.85
C THR A 132 18.49 14.20 -7.02
N THR A 133 17.97 14.28 -8.25
CA THR A 133 16.70 14.95 -8.56
C THR A 133 15.50 14.37 -7.84
N PHE A 134 15.48 13.07 -7.53
CA PHE A 134 14.41 12.45 -6.74
C PHE A 134 14.34 13.10 -5.36
N TRP A 135 15.49 13.24 -4.70
CA TRP A 135 15.60 13.82 -3.36
C TRP A 135 15.31 15.33 -3.35
N ASP A 136 15.75 16.04 -4.39
CA ASP A 136 15.57 17.49 -4.49
C ASP A 136 14.13 17.90 -4.85
N ARG A 137 13.36 17.02 -5.51
CA ARG A 137 12.08 17.38 -6.15
C ARG A 137 10.86 16.63 -5.62
N SER A 138 11.05 15.55 -4.86
CA SER A 138 9.95 14.83 -4.22
C SER A 138 9.34 15.63 -3.07
N LEU A 139 8.11 15.30 -2.73
CA LEU A 139 7.42 15.84 -1.55
C LEU A 139 7.33 14.72 -0.51
N PHE A 140 8.16 14.85 0.54
CA PHE A 140 8.21 13.90 1.67
C PHE A 140 7.38 14.37 2.86
N VAL A 141 7.31 15.69 3.05
CA VAL A 141 6.66 16.34 4.21
C VAL A 141 5.55 17.24 3.72
N LYS A 142 4.42 17.25 4.42
CA LYS A 142 3.31 18.16 4.11
C LYS A 142 3.79 19.62 4.27
N PRO A 143 3.72 20.46 3.21
CA PRO A 143 4.08 21.86 3.31
C PRO A 143 3.08 22.63 4.20
N ALA A 144 3.59 23.57 4.99
CA ALA A 144 2.76 24.44 5.82
C ALA A 144 2.17 25.64 5.07
N ASP A 145 2.74 25.99 3.92
CA ASP A 145 2.44 27.20 3.14
C ASP A 145 1.39 26.99 2.04
N ARG A 146 0.97 25.75 1.77
CA ARG A 146 0.01 25.42 0.71
C ARG A 146 -0.70 24.10 0.95
N ASP A 147 -1.86 23.97 0.31
CA ASP A 147 -2.59 22.70 0.24
C ASP A 147 -1.95 21.76 -0.79
N VAL A 148 -1.93 20.47 -0.44
CA VAL A 148 -1.45 19.39 -1.31
C VAL A 148 -2.31 18.14 -1.15
N VAL A 149 -2.34 17.30 -2.17
CA VAL A 149 -2.92 15.96 -2.08
C VAL A 149 -1.93 15.07 -1.34
N CYS A 150 -2.28 14.65 -0.12
CA CYS A 150 -1.38 13.86 0.73
C CYS A 150 -1.35 12.35 0.42
N HIS A 151 -2.36 11.83 -0.29
CA HIS A 151 -2.38 10.42 -0.68
C HIS A 151 -1.08 10.07 -1.42
N ALA A 152 -0.42 9.00 -0.99
CA ALA A 152 0.87 8.58 -1.53
C ALA A 152 0.76 8.29 -3.03
N SER A 153 1.85 8.55 -3.76
CA SER A 153 1.93 8.32 -5.20
C SER A 153 3.37 8.49 -5.68
N ALA A 154 3.74 7.66 -6.65
CA ALA A 154 5.01 7.67 -7.37
C ALA A 154 4.83 8.14 -8.82
N TRP A 155 5.79 8.91 -9.31
CA TRP A 155 5.69 9.65 -10.57
C TRP A 155 6.97 9.54 -11.41
N ASP A 156 6.81 9.39 -12.71
CA ASP A 156 7.84 9.52 -13.75
C ASP A 156 7.49 10.64 -14.73
N LEU A 157 7.97 11.86 -14.48
CA LEU A 157 7.44 13.04 -15.20
C LEU A 157 7.96 13.21 -16.63
N ASP A 158 9.14 12.67 -16.92
CA ASP A 158 9.77 12.72 -18.25
C ASP A 158 9.82 11.33 -18.93
N PHE A 159 9.24 10.30 -18.30
CA PHE A 159 9.32 8.90 -18.70
C PHE A 159 10.75 8.35 -18.87
N GLU A 160 11.75 9.02 -18.30
CA GLU A 160 13.16 8.63 -18.41
C GLU A 160 13.85 8.62 -17.04
N SER A 161 14.01 9.78 -16.41
CA SER A 161 14.89 9.95 -15.26
C SER A 161 14.33 10.81 -14.12
N ASP A 162 13.30 11.62 -14.37
CA ASP A 162 12.67 12.47 -13.37
C ASP A 162 11.61 11.69 -12.57
N LEU A 163 12.12 10.81 -11.71
CA LEU A 163 11.34 10.04 -10.74
C LEU A 163 11.10 10.87 -9.48
N ARG A 164 9.88 10.77 -8.94
CA ARG A 164 9.48 11.46 -7.71
C ARG A 164 8.50 10.62 -6.91
N ILE A 165 8.45 10.87 -5.60
CA ILE A 165 7.32 10.51 -4.75
C ILE A 165 6.63 11.76 -4.21
N LYS A 166 5.33 11.65 -3.96
CA LYS A 166 4.53 12.68 -3.30
C LYS A 166 3.69 12.05 -2.20
N MET A 167 4.17 12.17 -0.97
CA MET A 167 3.57 11.58 0.22
C MET A 167 3.72 12.55 1.40
N CYS A 168 2.70 12.64 2.25
CA CYS A 168 2.80 13.38 3.52
C CYS A 168 3.20 12.39 4.62
N ILE A 169 4.49 12.05 4.68
CA ILE A 169 5.01 10.99 5.53
C ILE A 169 4.86 11.37 7.00
N GLY A 170 4.28 10.49 7.80
CA GLY A 170 4.42 10.45 9.24
C GLY A 170 5.46 9.41 9.67
N ILE A 171 6.05 9.62 10.84
CA ILE A 171 6.99 8.66 11.44
C ILE A 171 6.19 7.55 12.11
N ASN A 172 5.80 6.54 11.32
CA ASN A 172 5.05 5.38 11.78
C ASN A 172 5.29 4.17 10.86
N ASP A 173 4.84 3.01 11.31
CA ASP A 173 4.97 1.74 10.62
C ASP A 173 4.17 1.65 9.31
N GLU A 174 2.95 2.20 9.28
CA GLU A 174 2.12 2.28 8.08
C GLU A 174 2.85 3.03 6.95
N ASP A 175 3.34 4.23 7.23
CA ASP A 175 4.06 5.05 6.26
C ASP A 175 5.44 4.45 5.89
N PHE A 176 6.11 3.75 6.83
CA PHE A 176 7.34 3.02 6.51
C PHE A 176 7.10 1.94 5.46
N ILE A 177 5.98 1.21 5.57
CA ILE A 177 5.56 0.21 4.61
C ILE A 177 5.16 0.87 3.28
N THR A 178 4.34 1.93 3.33
CA THR A 178 3.91 2.67 2.14
C THR A 178 5.10 3.25 1.36
N ILE A 179 6.14 3.75 2.02
CA ILE A 179 7.38 4.19 1.36
C ILE A 179 7.99 3.07 0.50
N HIS A 180 8.06 1.84 1.02
CA HIS A 180 8.61 0.72 0.27
C HIS A 180 7.74 0.36 -0.94
N HIS A 181 6.42 0.44 -0.79
CA HIS A 181 5.45 0.28 -1.86
C HIS A 181 5.66 1.32 -2.98
N GLU A 182 5.66 2.61 -2.64
CA GLU A 182 5.80 3.72 -3.60
C GLU A 182 7.17 3.72 -4.30
N LEU A 183 8.23 3.32 -3.59
CA LEU A 183 9.53 3.13 -4.23
C LEU A 183 9.48 1.98 -5.23
N GLY A 184 8.71 0.92 -4.96
CA GLY A 184 8.45 -0.16 -5.93
C GLY A 184 7.99 0.38 -7.28
N HIS A 185 7.03 1.29 -7.27
CA HIS A 185 6.55 2.00 -8.46
C HIS A 185 7.67 2.77 -9.18
N ASN A 186 8.45 3.58 -8.46
CA ASN A 186 9.58 4.33 -9.05
C ASN A 186 10.67 3.42 -9.64
N TYR A 187 10.98 2.32 -8.97
CA TYR A 187 11.95 1.35 -9.48
C TYR A 187 11.42 0.62 -10.71
N TYR A 188 10.13 0.33 -10.76
CA TYR A 188 9.49 -0.26 -11.93
C TYR A 188 9.40 0.72 -13.11
N GLN A 189 9.03 1.98 -12.84
CA GLN A 189 9.07 3.10 -13.79
C GLN A 189 10.44 3.24 -14.45
N ARG A 190 11.51 3.19 -13.65
CA ARG A 190 12.87 3.19 -14.20
C ARG A 190 13.13 1.97 -15.08
N ALA A 191 12.71 0.79 -14.66
CA ALA A 191 13.02 -0.46 -15.34
C ALA A 191 12.45 -0.51 -16.77
N TYR A 192 11.28 0.07 -17.00
CA TYR A 192 10.68 0.15 -18.34
C TYR A 192 10.98 1.45 -19.11
N SER A 193 11.76 2.39 -18.55
CA SER A 193 12.05 3.69 -19.19
C SER A 193 12.65 3.59 -20.60
N ALA A 194 13.37 2.50 -20.89
CA ALA A 194 13.98 2.25 -22.20
C ALA A 194 13.01 1.62 -23.24
N GLN A 195 11.79 1.26 -22.84
CA GLN A 195 10.77 0.75 -23.75
C GLN A 195 10.27 1.85 -24.71
N ASP A 196 9.63 1.45 -25.79
CA ASP A 196 8.89 2.38 -26.66
C ASP A 196 7.84 3.13 -25.82
N PRO A 197 7.57 4.43 -26.06
CA PRO A 197 6.60 5.20 -25.29
C PRO A 197 5.23 4.53 -25.10
N LEU A 198 4.78 3.68 -26.05
CA LEU A 198 3.52 2.95 -25.92
C LEU A 198 3.57 1.74 -24.96
N TYR A 199 4.77 1.35 -24.53
CA TYR A 199 5.02 0.20 -23.64
C TYR A 199 5.71 0.63 -22.33
N ARG A 200 5.70 1.92 -21.99
CA ARG A 200 6.19 2.46 -20.70
C ARG A 200 5.09 2.42 -19.66
N ASP A 201 4.55 1.23 -19.43
CA ASP A 201 3.52 0.95 -18.44
C ASP A 201 3.71 -0.48 -17.91
N SER A 202 2.99 -0.80 -16.85
CA SER A 202 2.86 -2.16 -16.32
C SER A 202 2.16 -3.11 -17.29
N ALA A 203 2.34 -4.41 -17.08
CA ALA A 203 1.60 -5.44 -17.83
C ALA A 203 0.08 -5.34 -17.62
N ASN A 204 -0.33 -4.90 -16.42
CA ASN A 204 -1.66 -4.45 -16.03
C ASN A 204 -1.55 -3.77 -14.65
N ASP A 205 -2.59 -3.05 -14.24
CA ASP A 205 -2.64 -2.30 -12.97
C ASP A 205 -2.25 -3.15 -11.76
N GLY A 206 -2.64 -4.43 -11.73
CA GLY A 206 -2.32 -5.36 -10.63
C GLY A 206 -0.83 -5.69 -10.52
N PHE A 207 -0.08 -5.69 -11.63
CA PHE A 207 1.37 -5.88 -11.59
C PHE A 207 2.10 -4.67 -11.00
N HIS A 208 1.63 -3.46 -11.28
CA HIS A 208 2.22 -2.23 -10.75
C HIS A 208 2.14 -2.23 -9.22
N GLU A 209 0.93 -2.43 -8.68
CA GLU A 209 0.67 -2.52 -7.23
C GLU A 209 1.35 -3.73 -6.57
N GLY A 210 1.35 -4.88 -7.25
CA GLY A 210 1.92 -6.12 -6.71
C GLY A 210 3.43 -6.05 -6.46
N ILE A 211 4.18 -5.27 -7.24
CA ILE A 211 5.63 -5.09 -7.03
C ILE A 211 5.90 -4.35 -5.72
N GLY A 212 5.20 -3.24 -5.49
CA GLY A 212 5.32 -2.44 -4.26
C GLY A 212 5.02 -3.28 -3.02
N ASP A 213 3.89 -4.00 -3.03
CA ASP A 213 3.45 -4.81 -1.90
C ASP A 213 4.36 -6.02 -1.65
N THR A 214 4.87 -6.67 -2.71
CA THR A 214 5.80 -7.80 -2.56
C THR A 214 7.08 -7.39 -1.84
N VAL A 215 7.56 -6.18 -2.11
CA VAL A 215 8.73 -5.62 -1.41
C VAL A 215 8.40 -5.34 0.05
N ALA A 216 7.24 -4.75 0.34
CA ALA A 216 6.77 -4.50 1.70
C ALA A 216 6.69 -5.78 2.55
N LEU A 217 6.31 -6.93 1.97
CA LEU A 217 6.31 -8.22 2.68
C LEU A 217 7.69 -8.66 3.19
N SER A 218 8.77 -8.10 2.65
CA SER A 218 10.14 -8.39 3.11
C SER A 218 10.53 -7.61 4.37
N ILE A 219 9.69 -6.68 4.85
CA ILE A 219 9.87 -5.91 6.09
C ILE A 219 9.54 -6.81 7.29
N THR A 220 10.38 -7.81 7.50
CA THR A 220 10.28 -8.82 8.54
C THR A 220 11.11 -8.44 9.78
N PRO A 221 10.88 -9.07 10.95
CA PRO A 221 11.77 -8.89 12.11
C PRO A 221 13.26 -9.12 11.77
N GLU A 222 13.56 -10.14 10.95
CA GLU A 222 14.92 -10.42 10.53
C GLU A 222 15.52 -9.29 9.69
N TYR A 223 14.73 -8.71 8.78
CA TYR A 223 15.15 -7.53 8.03
C TYR A 223 15.41 -6.35 8.97
N LEU A 224 14.50 -6.07 9.91
CA LEU A 224 14.64 -4.96 10.87
C LEU A 224 15.92 -5.09 11.72
N VAL A 225 16.29 -6.30 12.13
CA VAL A 225 17.56 -6.57 12.82
C VAL A 225 18.76 -6.26 11.92
N ARG A 226 18.73 -6.69 10.66
CA ARG A 226 19.83 -6.47 9.71
C ARG A 226 20.08 -4.98 9.43
N ILE A 227 19.03 -4.16 9.47
CA ILE A 227 19.12 -2.72 9.24
C ILE A 227 19.27 -1.90 10.54
N GLY A 228 19.39 -2.58 11.69
CA GLY A 228 19.66 -1.97 12.99
C GLY A 228 18.47 -1.26 13.63
N LEU A 229 17.24 -1.55 13.19
CA LEU A 229 16.02 -1.00 13.80
C LEU A 229 15.46 -1.88 14.92
N LEU A 230 15.79 -3.17 14.96
CA LEU A 230 15.39 -4.13 15.99
C LEU A 230 16.61 -4.82 16.61
#